data_AF-A0A6G1YLT3-F1
#
_entry.id   AF-A0A6G1YLT3-F1
#
_cell.length_a   1.000
_cell.length_b   1.000
_cell.length_c   1.000
_cell.angle_alpha   90.00
_cell.angle_beta   90.00
_cell.angle_gamma   90.00
#
_symmetry.space_group_name_H-M   'P 1'
#
loop_
_entity.id
_entity.type
_entity.pdbx_description
1 polymer ?
#
loop_
_entity_poly.entity_id
_entity_poly.type
_entity_poly.pdbx_seq_one_letter_code
_entity_poly.pdbx_strand_id
1 'polypeptide(L)'
;MRGREGETFIAGTRLQSTKNIFNDRAFRYIHNMMWTDIYRPQKVEQMIGNEDARLAVMKWLSRWIDGSRPLLLVGPSGVGKTTLVQVLARKFDYDLIEMNASDTRNREDLETLIMPMFNNTSVSGRTMLLFLDEVDGISGREDAGGIESLVKMMKEPTIPVIMAANTQDNSKIKQLAKVCKIVKFNPVPPRELSMFLDYVLKNHNKNLDTEEKILIVNRSRGDIRSLLNSAQGKVAGYNVMREDIFEIDIASAINGYFSSNSPQEAKAFLSHADATYPDPHFGISSDARRKDKINALFSSIVSSRISYDSMAALLDVLSKVDIIVGRIGQNRQWSLLKYLDNIIAYGLFENSRNKGIKYNQYSMIWPVMAPIFARGQSMKNLISDLAEKAHTSKSIFGSVYLPYLIQIMIDNKEDPEEFARILNLDEKAGEALAKEMERTGRKKR
;
A
#
# COMPACT_ATOMS: atom_id res chain seq x y z
N MET A 1 63.03 25.18 -64.37
CA MET A 1 63.15 25.86 -63.05
C MET A 1 63.41 24.77 -62.02
N ARG A 2 64.66 24.56 -61.56
CA ARG A 2 65.18 25.01 -60.25
C ARG A 2 64.09 24.93 -59.16
N GLY A 3 64.15 24.15 -58.07
CA GLY A 3 65.16 23.27 -57.48
C GLY A 3 64.91 23.19 -55.96
N ARG A 4 65.29 22.07 -55.32
CA ARG A 4 65.68 21.90 -53.89
C ARG A 4 64.56 22.10 -52.84
N GLU A 5 64.49 21.45 -51.69
CA GLU A 5 65.27 20.44 -50.94
C GLU A 5 64.38 20.08 -49.73
N GLY A 6 64.54 18.87 -49.14
CA GLY A 6 64.08 18.62 -47.77
C GLY A 6 63.45 17.26 -47.51
N GLU A 7 64.21 16.17 -47.66
CA GLU A 7 64.02 15.00 -46.80
C GLU A 7 64.57 15.35 -45.41
N THR A 8 63.83 15.03 -44.35
CA THR A 8 64.43 14.66 -43.06
C THR A 8 63.51 13.67 -42.36
N PHE A 9 63.92 12.40 -42.37
CA PHE A 9 63.64 11.43 -41.31
C PHE A 9 64.06 12.06 -39.96
N ILE A 10 63.36 11.83 -38.84
CA ILE A 10 63.62 10.72 -37.92
C ILE A 10 62.43 10.52 -36.97
N ALA A 11 62.04 9.24 -36.86
CA ALA A 11 61.43 8.48 -35.77
C ALA A 11 60.84 9.19 -34.53
N GLY A 12 59.61 8.79 -34.18
CA GLY A 12 59.09 8.98 -32.83
C GLY A 12 57.63 8.56 -32.65
N THR A 13 57.42 7.27 -32.35
CA THR A 13 56.32 6.80 -31.49
C THR A 13 54.94 6.58 -32.14
N ARG A 14 54.82 5.43 -32.80
CA ARG A 14 53.59 4.60 -32.78
C ARG A 14 53.43 4.06 -31.34
N LEU A 15 52.18 3.93 -30.86
CA LEU A 15 51.71 3.27 -29.61
C LEU A 15 51.29 4.17 -28.43
N GLN A 16 50.33 5.08 -28.59
CA GLN A 16 49.53 5.55 -27.42
C GLN A 16 48.02 5.78 -27.65
N SER A 17 47.46 5.69 -28.86
CA SER A 17 46.06 6.13 -29.06
C SER A 17 44.96 5.06 -28.93
N THR A 18 45.27 3.78 -28.71
CA THR A 18 44.24 2.71 -28.62
C THR A 18 43.82 2.33 -27.20
N LYS A 19 44.50 2.81 -26.15
CA LYS A 19 44.11 2.56 -24.74
C LYS A 19 42.99 3.48 -24.22
N ASN A 20 42.77 4.66 -24.83
CA ASN A 20 41.79 5.64 -24.33
C ASN A 20 40.35 5.44 -24.82
N ILE A 21 40.12 4.73 -25.93
CA ILE A 21 38.78 4.59 -26.51
C ILE A 21 37.94 3.51 -25.80
N PHE A 22 38.60 2.45 -25.30
CA PHE A 22 37.91 1.40 -24.52
C PHE A 22 37.49 1.88 -23.13
N ASN A 23 38.29 2.76 -22.51
CA ASN A 23 37.97 3.31 -21.19
C ASN A 23 36.78 4.27 -21.24
N ASP A 24 36.65 5.06 -22.30
CA ASP A 24 35.58 6.06 -22.43
C ASP A 24 34.19 5.43 -22.65
N ARG A 25 34.10 4.30 -23.38
CA ARG A 25 32.82 3.56 -23.49
C ARG A 25 32.40 2.92 -22.17
N ALA A 26 33.33 2.27 -21.45
CA ALA A 26 33.05 1.69 -20.15
C ALA A 26 32.69 2.78 -19.12
N PHE A 27 33.37 3.92 -19.16
CA PHE A 27 33.10 5.07 -18.30
C PHE A 27 31.71 5.66 -18.56
N ARG A 28 31.31 5.83 -19.84
CA ARG A 28 29.94 6.24 -20.21
C ARG A 28 28.88 5.18 -19.86
N TYR A 29 29.22 3.89 -19.94
CA TYR A 29 28.31 2.80 -19.54
C TYR A 29 28.04 2.82 -18.04
N ILE A 30 29.09 2.97 -17.22
CA ILE A 30 28.99 3.06 -15.75
C ILE A 30 28.22 4.33 -15.34
N HIS A 31 28.41 5.44 -16.06
CA HIS A 31 27.71 6.69 -15.75
C HIS A 31 26.20 6.65 -16.07
N ASN A 32 25.76 5.74 -16.96
CA ASN A 32 24.36 5.54 -17.34
C ASN A 32 23.68 4.36 -16.63
N MET A 33 24.38 3.60 -15.77
CA MET A 33 23.76 2.51 -15.03
C MET A 33 22.94 3.02 -13.84
N MET A 34 21.81 2.36 -13.59
CA MET A 34 20.99 2.62 -12.41
C MET A 34 21.73 2.16 -11.15
N TRP A 35 21.73 2.98 -10.11
CA TRP A 35 22.34 2.64 -8.81
C TRP A 35 21.72 1.37 -8.21
N THR A 36 20.44 1.13 -8.50
CA THR A 36 19.72 -0.09 -8.10
C THR A 36 20.31 -1.38 -8.65
N ASP A 37 20.99 -1.33 -9.80
CA ASP A 37 21.69 -2.47 -10.38
C ASP A 37 23.14 -2.57 -9.88
N ILE A 38 23.84 -1.43 -9.77
CA ILE A 38 25.23 -1.37 -9.27
C ILE A 38 25.31 -1.90 -7.83
N TYR A 39 24.37 -1.47 -6.98
CA TYR A 39 24.33 -1.85 -5.57
C TYR A 39 23.45 -3.06 -5.31
N ARG A 40 23.01 -3.81 -6.34
CA ARG A 40 22.25 -5.04 -6.14
C ARG A 40 23.15 -6.06 -5.43
N PRO A 41 22.78 -6.49 -4.20
CA PRO A 41 23.56 -7.46 -3.43
C PRO A 41 23.86 -8.74 -4.23
N GLN A 42 25.11 -9.17 -4.21
CA GLN A 42 25.55 -10.45 -4.79
C GLN A 42 25.75 -11.52 -3.71
N LYS A 43 25.88 -11.09 -2.45
CA LYS A 43 26.03 -11.96 -1.28
C LYS A 43 25.06 -11.55 -0.17
N VAL A 44 24.69 -12.49 0.70
CA VAL A 44 23.68 -12.25 1.76
C VAL A 44 24.17 -11.20 2.74
N GLU A 45 25.48 -11.15 2.97
CA GLU A 45 26.16 -10.24 3.90
C GLU A 45 26.12 -8.77 3.42
N GLN A 46 25.85 -8.54 2.12
CA GLN A 46 25.70 -7.19 1.54
C GLN A 46 24.26 -6.66 1.65
N MET A 47 23.29 -7.52 1.97
CA MET A 47 21.90 -7.11 2.12
C MET A 47 21.68 -6.39 3.45
N ILE A 48 20.70 -5.49 3.48
CA ILE A 48 20.40 -4.61 4.61
C ILE A 48 18.96 -4.86 5.08
N GLY A 49 18.72 -4.80 6.40
CA GLY A 49 17.43 -5.07 7.02
C GLY A 49 17.05 -6.55 7.04
N ASN A 50 15.97 -6.86 7.76
CA ASN A 50 15.32 -8.18 7.76
C ASN A 50 16.26 -9.36 8.05
N GLU A 51 17.22 -9.22 8.96
CA GLU A 51 18.24 -10.25 9.27
C GLU A 51 17.61 -11.58 9.68
N ASP A 52 16.65 -11.55 10.62
CA ASP A 52 15.95 -12.76 11.07
C ASP A 52 15.20 -13.46 9.94
N ALA A 53 14.53 -12.69 9.07
CA ALA A 53 13.82 -13.22 7.92
C ALA A 53 14.80 -13.86 6.91
N ARG A 54 15.92 -13.19 6.61
CA ARG A 54 16.98 -13.71 5.74
C ARG A 54 17.54 -15.03 6.29
N LEU A 55 17.82 -15.08 7.59
CA LEU A 55 18.29 -16.29 8.27
C LEU A 55 17.25 -17.41 8.23
N ALA A 56 15.96 -17.09 8.38
CA ALA A 56 14.89 -18.07 8.32
C ALA A 56 14.77 -18.73 6.93
N VAL A 57 14.87 -17.94 5.85
CA VAL A 57 14.86 -18.46 4.47
C VAL A 57 16.11 -19.31 4.21
N MET A 58 17.28 -18.84 4.63
CA MET A 58 18.54 -19.58 4.46
C MET A 58 18.51 -20.93 5.20
N LYS A 59 18.01 -20.96 6.45
CA LYS A 59 17.86 -22.19 7.24
C LYS A 59 16.83 -23.15 6.64
N TRP A 60 15.80 -22.64 5.98
CA TRP A 60 14.82 -23.48 5.31
C TRP A 60 15.42 -24.12 4.06
N LEU A 61 16.11 -23.35 3.21
CA LEU A 61 16.76 -23.88 2.01
C LEU A 61 17.82 -24.94 2.33
N SER A 62 18.58 -24.78 3.41
CA SER A 62 19.63 -25.74 3.80
C SER A 62 19.09 -27.04 4.42
N ARG A 63 17.82 -27.05 4.86
CA ARG A 63 17.15 -28.21 5.48
C ARG A 63 15.99 -28.71 4.64
N TRP A 64 15.89 -28.22 3.40
CA TRP A 64 14.79 -28.58 2.52
C TRP A 64 14.94 -30.05 2.11
N ILE A 65 13.82 -30.77 2.18
CA ILE A 65 13.64 -32.14 1.72
C ILE A 65 12.35 -32.23 0.93
N ASP A 66 12.22 -33.23 0.06
CA ASP A 66 11.01 -33.46 -0.74
C ASP A 66 9.73 -33.45 0.12
N GLY A 67 8.69 -32.76 -0.35
CA GLY A 67 7.45 -32.58 0.40
C GLY A 67 7.51 -31.53 1.52
N SER A 68 8.65 -30.86 1.72
CA SER A 68 8.72 -29.71 2.62
C SER A 68 7.80 -28.60 2.15
N ARG A 69 7.03 -28.02 3.09
CA ARG A 69 6.12 -26.91 2.80
C ARG A 69 6.87 -25.75 2.11
N PRO A 70 6.34 -25.19 1.01
CA PRO A 70 6.89 -24.01 0.35
C PRO A 70 7.03 -22.81 1.26
N LEU A 71 7.91 -21.88 0.90
CA LEU A 71 8.00 -20.58 1.58
C LEU A 71 7.15 -19.53 0.89
N LEU A 72 6.50 -18.70 1.70
CA LEU A 72 5.84 -17.48 1.25
C LEU A 72 6.48 -16.27 1.94
N LEU A 73 7.21 -15.46 1.17
CA LEU A 73 7.81 -14.21 1.60
C LEU A 73 6.77 -13.10 1.47
N VAL A 74 6.42 -12.45 2.58
CA VAL A 74 5.42 -11.37 2.56
C VAL A 74 5.98 -10.11 3.17
N GLY A 75 5.90 -9.01 2.43
CA GLY A 75 6.35 -7.69 2.90
C GLY A 75 6.30 -6.65 1.80
N PRO A 76 6.59 -5.38 2.09
CA PRO A 76 6.47 -4.30 1.11
C PRO A 76 7.47 -4.44 -0.05
N SER A 77 7.32 -3.63 -1.10
CA SER A 77 8.25 -3.59 -2.23
C SER A 77 9.63 -3.13 -1.79
N GLY A 78 10.67 -3.53 -2.54
CA GLY A 78 12.02 -2.97 -2.39
C GLY A 78 12.76 -3.31 -1.10
N VAL A 79 12.26 -4.24 -0.28
CA VAL A 79 12.94 -4.78 0.93
C VAL A 79 13.88 -5.96 0.65
N GLY A 80 14.05 -6.35 -0.62
CA GLY A 80 15.02 -7.37 -1.03
C GLY A 80 14.52 -8.81 -1.12
N LYS A 81 13.20 -9.07 -1.20
CA LYS A 81 12.62 -10.42 -1.35
C LYS A 81 13.21 -11.18 -2.56
N THR A 82 13.05 -10.63 -3.76
CA THR A 82 13.55 -11.20 -5.04
C THR A 82 15.08 -11.37 -5.00
N THR A 83 15.79 -10.33 -4.56
CA THR A 83 17.25 -10.34 -4.44
C THR A 83 17.75 -11.43 -3.49
N LEU A 84 17.07 -11.65 -2.35
CA LEU A 84 17.45 -12.70 -1.40
C LEU A 84 17.42 -14.08 -2.07
N VAL A 85 16.35 -14.37 -2.81
CA VAL A 85 16.19 -15.66 -3.49
C VAL A 85 17.27 -15.86 -4.54
N GLN A 86 17.54 -14.84 -5.36
CA GLN A 86 18.62 -14.86 -6.36
C GLN A 86 20.00 -15.12 -5.73
N VAL A 87 20.30 -14.45 -4.62
CA VAL A 87 21.57 -14.61 -3.91
C VAL A 87 21.69 -15.99 -3.26
N LEU A 88 20.62 -16.47 -2.62
CA LEU A 88 20.63 -17.79 -1.97
C LEU A 88 20.69 -18.94 -2.98
N ALA A 89 20.00 -18.82 -4.11
CA ALA A 89 20.07 -19.80 -5.19
C ALA A 89 21.51 -20.01 -5.65
N ARG A 90 22.24 -18.92 -5.90
CA ARG A 90 23.66 -18.96 -6.25
C ARG A 90 24.53 -19.51 -5.12
N LYS A 91 24.25 -19.14 -3.86
CA LYS A 91 25.01 -19.60 -2.68
C LYS A 91 24.91 -21.11 -2.47
N PHE A 92 23.76 -21.70 -2.77
CA PHE A 92 23.50 -23.14 -2.62
C PHE A 92 23.59 -23.92 -3.95
N ASP A 93 24.03 -23.27 -5.04
CA ASP A 93 24.16 -23.84 -6.39
C ASP A 93 22.86 -24.43 -6.98
N TYR A 94 21.71 -23.81 -6.69
CA TYR A 94 20.42 -24.15 -7.31
C TYR A 94 20.30 -23.55 -8.71
N ASP A 95 19.63 -24.28 -9.61
CA ASP A 95 19.15 -23.76 -10.89
C ASP A 95 17.83 -22.99 -10.67
N LEU A 96 17.93 -21.66 -10.58
CA LEU A 96 16.80 -20.78 -10.24
C LEU A 96 15.92 -20.53 -11.46
N ILE A 97 14.64 -20.87 -11.33
CA ILE A 97 13.59 -20.48 -12.26
C ILE A 97 12.74 -19.41 -11.62
N GLU A 98 12.87 -18.19 -12.13
CA GLU A 98 12.12 -17.02 -11.69
C GLU A 98 10.97 -16.76 -12.65
N MET A 99 9.75 -16.72 -12.13
CA MET A 99 8.54 -16.40 -12.88
C MET A 99 7.77 -15.29 -12.18
N ASN A 100 7.37 -14.26 -12.93
CA ASN A 100 6.41 -13.27 -12.42
C ASN A 100 5.00 -13.82 -12.61
N ALA A 101 4.29 -14.05 -11.51
CA ALA A 101 2.96 -14.64 -11.52
C ALA A 101 1.87 -13.67 -12.03
N SER A 102 2.14 -12.35 -12.03
CA SER A 102 1.17 -11.36 -12.55
C SER A 102 1.09 -11.35 -14.08
N ASP A 103 2.15 -11.79 -14.77
CA ASP A 103 2.22 -11.86 -16.23
C ASP A 103 1.57 -13.12 -16.80
N THR A 104 1.51 -14.21 -16.02
CA THR A 104 0.90 -15.49 -16.42
C THR A 104 -0.60 -15.46 -16.11
N ARG A 105 -1.38 -14.96 -17.07
CA ARG A 105 -2.80 -14.61 -16.88
C ARG A 105 -3.75 -15.80 -16.77
N ASN A 106 -3.35 -17.01 -17.16
CA ASN A 106 -4.23 -18.18 -17.20
C ASN A 106 -3.66 -19.36 -16.38
N ARG A 107 -4.58 -20.10 -15.73
CA ARG A 107 -4.28 -21.33 -14.99
C ARG A 107 -3.53 -22.35 -15.84
N GLU A 108 -3.99 -22.59 -17.07
CA GLU A 108 -3.43 -23.58 -17.99
C GLU A 108 -1.97 -23.27 -18.34
N ASP A 109 -1.62 -21.99 -18.49
CA ASP A 109 -0.24 -21.56 -18.77
C ASP A 109 0.67 -21.84 -17.57
N LEU A 110 0.21 -21.54 -16.35
CA LEU A 110 0.95 -21.83 -15.12
C LEU A 110 1.14 -23.34 -14.92
N GLU A 111 0.08 -24.14 -15.11
CA GLU A 111 0.17 -25.59 -14.95
C GLU A 111 1.12 -26.20 -15.99
N THR A 112 1.04 -25.77 -17.25
CA THR A 112 1.88 -26.28 -18.35
C THR A 112 3.35 -25.90 -18.17
N LEU A 113 3.65 -24.74 -17.58
CA LEU A 113 5.02 -24.30 -17.32
C LEU A 113 5.63 -24.96 -16.09
N ILE A 114 4.85 -25.13 -15.02
CA ILE A 114 5.36 -25.58 -13.72
C ILE A 114 5.37 -27.13 -13.63
N MET A 115 4.36 -27.83 -14.18
CA MET A 115 4.27 -29.30 -14.07
C MET A 115 5.49 -30.06 -14.63
N PRO A 116 6.07 -29.68 -15.78
CA PRO A 116 7.28 -30.33 -16.28
C PRO A 116 8.48 -30.13 -15.34
N MET A 117 8.50 -29.07 -14.52
CA MET A 117 9.62 -28.77 -13.62
C MET A 117 9.62 -29.66 -12.37
N PHE A 118 8.44 -30.12 -11.93
CA PHE A 118 8.35 -31.10 -10.84
C PHE A 118 8.78 -32.51 -11.27
N ASN A 119 8.77 -32.80 -12.58
CA ASN A 119 9.06 -34.13 -13.14
C ASN A 119 10.42 -34.24 -13.83
N ASN A 120 11.08 -33.13 -14.16
CA ASN A 120 12.37 -33.11 -14.86
C ASN A 120 13.51 -32.78 -13.91
N THR A 121 14.63 -33.50 -14.07
CA THR A 121 15.92 -33.12 -13.51
C THR A 121 16.51 -31.96 -14.33
N SER A 122 17.12 -30.95 -13.68
CA SER A 122 17.77 -29.84 -14.42
C SER A 122 18.73 -30.38 -15.47
N VAL A 123 18.75 -29.74 -16.65
CA VAL A 123 19.72 -30.02 -17.72
C VAL A 123 21.17 -29.87 -17.23
N SER A 124 21.39 -29.06 -16.19
CA SER A 124 22.69 -28.83 -15.58
C SER A 124 23.09 -29.85 -14.48
N GLY A 125 22.20 -30.80 -14.14
CA GLY A 125 22.40 -31.74 -13.04
C GLY A 125 22.25 -31.13 -11.64
N ARG A 126 21.90 -29.84 -11.53
CA ARG A 126 21.64 -29.13 -10.27
C ARG A 126 20.20 -29.30 -9.81
N THR A 127 19.96 -29.16 -8.51
CA THR A 127 18.59 -29.09 -7.99
C THR A 127 17.92 -27.80 -8.48
N MET A 128 16.70 -27.90 -8.99
CA MET A 128 15.94 -26.75 -9.45
C MET A 128 15.31 -26.02 -8.26
N LEU A 129 15.24 -24.69 -8.30
CA LEU A 129 14.53 -23.87 -7.31
C LEU A 129 13.51 -23.00 -8.05
N LEU A 130 12.23 -23.16 -7.71
CA LEU A 130 11.17 -22.35 -8.30
C LEU A 130 10.93 -21.11 -7.43
N PHE A 131 10.99 -19.93 -8.06
CA PHE A 131 10.64 -18.66 -7.45
C PHE A 131 9.48 -18.01 -8.22
N LEU A 132 8.35 -17.82 -7.53
CA LEU A 132 7.18 -17.12 -8.06
C LEU A 132 7.09 -15.73 -7.41
N ASP A 133 7.35 -14.68 -8.18
CA ASP A 133 7.22 -13.30 -7.71
C ASP A 133 5.79 -12.76 -7.95
N GLU A 134 5.40 -11.75 -7.16
CA GLU A 134 4.11 -11.05 -7.24
C GLU A 134 2.87 -11.98 -7.29
N VAL A 135 2.83 -13.02 -6.45
CA VAL A 135 1.71 -13.99 -6.42
C VAL A 135 0.37 -13.37 -5.98
N ASP A 136 0.41 -12.19 -5.35
CA ASP A 136 -0.78 -11.37 -5.07
C ASP A 136 -1.36 -10.69 -6.32
N GLY A 137 -0.57 -10.57 -7.39
CA GLY A 137 -0.97 -10.03 -8.69
C GLY A 137 -1.78 -11.00 -9.57
N ILE A 138 -1.94 -12.27 -9.16
CA ILE A 138 -2.76 -13.26 -9.88
C ILE A 138 -4.22 -12.81 -9.86
N SER A 139 -4.62 -12.09 -10.91
CA SER A 139 -5.95 -11.57 -11.11
C SER A 139 -6.88 -12.69 -11.61
N GLY A 140 -7.40 -13.47 -10.67
CA GLY A 140 -8.63 -14.21 -10.91
C GLY A 140 -9.73 -13.21 -11.25
N ARG A 141 -10.10 -13.11 -12.54
CA ARG A 141 -11.54 -13.10 -12.84
C ARG A 141 -12.09 -14.32 -12.12
N GLU A 142 -13.20 -14.15 -11.41
CA GLU A 142 -13.73 -15.11 -10.42
C GLU A 142 -13.90 -16.55 -10.97
N ASP A 143 -13.86 -16.72 -12.30
CA ASP A 143 -13.99 -18.00 -13.01
C ASP A 143 -12.68 -18.75 -13.33
N ALA A 144 -11.47 -18.22 -13.07
CA ALA A 144 -10.23 -18.78 -13.64
C ALA A 144 -9.42 -19.75 -12.74
N GLY A 145 -9.75 -19.92 -11.44
CA GLY A 145 -9.21 -21.00 -10.60
C GLY A 145 -7.67 -21.15 -10.43
N GLY A 146 -6.86 -20.16 -10.83
CA GLY A 146 -5.38 -20.29 -10.88
C GLY A 146 -4.69 -20.36 -9.51
N ILE A 147 -5.27 -19.77 -8.45
CA ILE A 147 -4.72 -19.92 -7.10
C ILE A 147 -5.04 -21.30 -6.53
N GLU A 148 -6.21 -21.86 -6.84
CA GLU A 148 -6.58 -23.20 -6.37
C GLU A 148 -5.69 -24.30 -6.99
N SER A 149 -5.31 -24.16 -8.26
CA SER A 149 -4.33 -25.06 -8.87
C SER A 149 -2.96 -24.93 -8.23
N LEU A 150 -2.47 -23.71 -8.03
CA LEU A 150 -1.22 -23.46 -7.31
C LEU A 150 -1.26 -24.10 -5.91
N VAL A 151 -2.34 -23.89 -5.14
CA VAL A 151 -2.50 -24.52 -3.82
C VAL A 151 -2.45 -26.04 -3.90
N LYS A 152 -3.03 -26.66 -4.94
CA LYS A 152 -2.95 -28.12 -5.14
C LYS A 152 -1.50 -28.58 -5.42
N MET A 153 -0.78 -27.87 -6.30
CA MET A 153 0.61 -28.17 -6.64
C MET A 153 1.57 -28.00 -5.45
N MET A 154 1.28 -27.02 -4.58
CA MET A 154 2.11 -26.69 -3.43
C MET A 154 1.95 -27.62 -2.23
N LYS A 155 1.06 -28.63 -2.28
CA LYS A 155 0.87 -29.59 -1.20
C LYS A 155 2.03 -30.57 -1.06
N GLU A 156 2.53 -31.08 -2.18
CA GLU A 156 3.61 -32.07 -2.24
C GLU A 156 4.63 -31.67 -3.32
N PRO A 157 5.40 -30.59 -3.11
CA PRO A 157 6.38 -30.15 -4.08
C PRO A 157 7.59 -31.08 -4.09
N THR A 158 8.04 -31.47 -5.28
CA THR A 158 9.27 -32.27 -5.50
C THR A 158 10.53 -31.41 -5.67
N ILE A 159 10.37 -30.09 -5.75
CA ILE A 159 11.47 -29.11 -5.78
C ILE A 159 11.21 -28.02 -4.73
N PRO A 160 12.25 -27.34 -4.21
CA PRO A 160 12.04 -26.19 -3.35
C PRO A 160 11.27 -25.09 -4.09
N VAL A 161 10.20 -24.58 -3.45
CA VAL A 161 9.40 -23.47 -3.98
C VAL A 161 9.38 -22.31 -2.99
N ILE A 162 9.70 -21.12 -3.51
CA ILE A 162 9.59 -19.84 -2.80
C ILE A 162 8.63 -18.93 -3.56
N MET A 163 7.69 -18.33 -2.85
CA MET A 163 6.72 -17.36 -3.39
C MET A 163 6.92 -16.00 -2.72
N ALA A 164 6.68 -14.91 -3.43
CA ALA A 164 6.72 -13.56 -2.88
C ALA A 164 5.43 -12.77 -3.13
N ALA A 165 4.94 -12.07 -2.11
CA ALA A 165 3.76 -11.21 -2.16
C ALA A 165 4.00 -9.88 -1.43
N ASN A 166 3.27 -8.83 -1.82
CA ASN A 166 3.42 -7.51 -1.20
C ASN A 166 2.55 -7.31 0.05
N THR A 167 1.37 -7.95 0.12
CA THR A 167 0.41 -7.75 1.21
C THR A 167 -0.17 -9.06 1.76
N GLN A 168 -0.54 -9.08 3.05
CA GLN A 168 -1.20 -10.23 3.70
C GLN A 168 -2.73 -10.19 3.61
N ASP A 169 -3.31 -9.02 3.35
CA ASP A 169 -4.76 -8.79 3.53
C ASP A 169 -5.62 -9.24 2.35
N ASN A 170 -5.02 -9.76 1.29
CA ASN A 170 -5.74 -10.34 0.18
C ASN A 170 -6.28 -11.74 0.55
N SER A 171 -7.58 -11.99 0.35
CA SER A 171 -8.23 -13.28 0.62
C SER A 171 -7.53 -14.46 -0.09
N LYS A 172 -6.93 -14.17 -1.23
CA LYS A 172 -6.07 -15.06 -2.04
C LYS A 172 -4.81 -15.53 -1.31
N ILE A 173 -4.09 -14.58 -0.71
CA ILE A 173 -2.86 -14.86 0.03
C ILE A 173 -3.18 -15.68 1.30
N LYS A 174 -4.35 -15.48 1.91
CA LYS A 174 -4.80 -16.29 3.04
C LYS A 174 -5.00 -17.77 2.68
N GLN A 175 -5.33 -18.11 1.43
CA GLN A 175 -5.43 -19.50 1.00
C GLN A 175 -4.04 -20.14 0.82
N LEU A 176 -3.11 -19.46 0.16
CA LEU A 176 -1.72 -19.90 0.01
C LEU A 176 -0.99 -20.01 1.36
N ALA A 177 -1.27 -19.08 2.28
CA ALA A 177 -0.75 -19.07 3.65
C ALA A 177 -1.09 -20.36 4.44
N LYS A 178 -2.13 -21.11 4.08
CA LYS A 178 -2.48 -22.37 4.75
C LYS A 178 -1.53 -23.52 4.39
N VAL A 179 -0.96 -23.51 3.19
CA VAL A 179 -0.07 -24.57 2.69
C VAL A 179 1.41 -24.20 2.79
N CYS A 180 1.73 -22.91 2.89
CA CYS A 180 3.10 -22.40 2.94
C CYS A 180 3.56 -22.06 4.37
N LYS A 181 4.87 -22.08 4.59
CA LYS A 181 5.50 -21.42 5.75
C LYS A 181 5.75 -19.95 5.42
N ILE A 182 5.22 -19.06 6.26
CA ILE A 182 5.27 -17.61 6.03
C ILE A 182 6.54 -17.02 6.65
N VAL A 183 7.25 -16.20 5.89
CA VAL A 183 8.35 -15.35 6.39
C VAL A 183 7.99 -13.90 6.11
N LYS A 184 7.91 -13.09 7.17
CA LYS A 184 7.55 -11.69 7.06
C LYS A 184 8.79 -10.82 6.84
N PHE A 185 8.71 -9.91 5.87
CA PHE A 185 9.67 -8.85 5.63
C PHE A 185 9.03 -7.52 6.04
N ASN A 186 9.77 -6.75 6.81
CA ASN A 186 9.38 -5.43 7.28
C ASN A 186 10.08 -4.33 6.45
N PRO A 187 9.52 -3.11 6.40
CA PRO A 187 10.24 -1.94 5.91
C PRO A 187 11.59 -1.78 6.62
N VAL A 188 12.63 -1.41 5.88
CA VAL A 188 13.98 -1.25 6.45
C VAL A 188 14.01 -0.01 7.36
N PRO A 189 14.59 -0.09 8.57
CA PRO A 189 14.64 1.04 9.49
C PRO A 189 15.37 2.27 8.92
N PRO A 190 14.92 3.51 9.22
CA PRO A 190 15.54 4.74 8.72
C PRO A 190 17.04 4.85 9.01
N ARG A 191 17.48 4.37 10.18
CA ARG A 191 18.89 4.38 10.58
C ARG A 191 19.76 3.54 9.64
N GLU A 192 19.30 2.34 9.29
CA GLU A 192 20.02 1.45 8.36
C GLU A 192 20.04 2.03 6.94
N LEU A 193 18.93 2.62 6.49
CA LEU A 193 18.85 3.32 5.21
C LEU A 193 19.80 4.51 5.13
N SER A 194 19.91 5.30 6.20
CA SER A 194 20.84 6.42 6.29
C SER A 194 22.28 5.95 6.16
N MET A 195 22.65 4.90 6.90
CA MET A 195 24.01 4.32 6.82
C MET A 195 24.31 3.80 5.41
N PHE A 196 23.33 3.17 4.76
CA PHE A 196 23.49 2.70 3.40
C PHE A 196 23.62 3.85 2.39
N LEU A 197 22.81 4.90 2.54
CA LEU A 197 22.88 6.09 1.70
C LEU A 197 24.25 6.75 1.81
N ASP A 198 24.79 6.89 3.02
CA ASP A 198 26.13 7.44 3.24
C ASP A 198 27.21 6.59 2.57
N TYR A 199 27.11 5.26 2.65
CA TYR A 199 28.02 4.35 1.95
C TYR A 199 27.96 4.54 0.43
N VAL A 200 26.77 4.62 -0.16
CA VAL A 200 26.55 4.82 -1.60
C VAL A 200 27.12 6.17 -2.05
N LEU A 201 26.81 7.25 -1.34
CA LEU A 201 27.29 8.60 -1.65
C LEU A 201 28.82 8.69 -1.60
N LYS A 202 29.42 8.09 -0.58
CA LYS A 202 30.88 8.02 -0.42
C LYS A 202 31.55 7.31 -1.59
N ASN A 203 31.00 6.18 -2.04
CA ASN A 203 31.55 5.43 -3.18
C ASN A 203 31.47 6.20 -4.50
N HIS A 204 30.48 7.09 -4.65
CA HIS A 204 30.36 7.95 -5.82
C HIS A 204 31.11 9.29 -5.68
N ASN A 205 31.81 9.53 -4.56
CA ASN A 205 32.43 10.83 -4.24
C ASN A 205 31.43 12.00 -4.36
N LYS A 206 30.21 11.79 -3.87
CA LYS A 206 29.14 12.80 -3.85
C LYS A 206 28.75 13.11 -2.41
N ASN A 207 28.39 14.37 -2.17
CA ASN A 207 27.86 14.82 -0.90
C ASN A 207 26.47 15.42 -1.12
N LEU A 208 25.56 15.09 -0.21
CA LEU A 208 24.25 15.71 -0.09
C LEU A 208 24.18 16.38 1.29
N ASP A 209 23.39 17.44 1.39
CA ASP A 209 23.16 18.10 2.68
C ASP A 209 22.38 17.18 3.64
N THR A 210 22.49 17.44 4.94
CA THR A 210 21.87 16.60 5.99
C THR A 210 20.36 16.59 5.85
N GLU A 211 19.74 17.75 5.60
CA GLU A 211 18.29 17.86 5.37
C GLU A 211 17.85 17.04 4.15
N GLU A 212 18.65 17.04 3.08
CA GLU A 212 18.36 16.29 1.86
C GLU A 212 18.44 14.78 2.09
N LYS A 213 19.42 14.31 2.87
CA LYS A 213 19.54 12.89 3.25
C LYS A 213 18.33 12.44 4.06
N ILE A 214 17.93 13.22 5.06
CA ILE A 214 16.76 12.94 5.90
C ILE A 214 15.50 12.85 5.03
N LEU A 215 15.33 13.80 4.10
CA LEU A 215 14.20 13.82 3.17
C LEU A 215 14.17 12.56 2.29
N ILE A 216 15.30 12.16 1.71
CA ILE A 216 15.41 10.96 0.85
C ILE A 216 15.07 9.69 1.66
N VAL A 217 15.62 9.56 2.87
CA VAL A 217 15.35 8.41 3.75
C VAL A 217 13.87 8.34 4.12
N ASN A 218 13.27 9.46 4.55
CA ASN A 218 11.85 9.49 4.94
C ASN A 218 10.92 9.18 3.75
N ARG A 219 11.20 9.73 2.56
CA ARG A 219 10.43 9.45 1.34
C ARG A 219 10.53 8.00 0.87
N SER A 220 11.64 7.33 1.15
CA SER A 220 11.82 5.92 0.77
C SER A 220 10.89 4.98 1.53
N ARG A 221 10.36 5.38 2.71
CA ARG A 221 9.43 4.59 3.54
C ARG A 221 9.89 3.14 3.77
N GLY A 222 11.20 2.90 3.88
CA GLY A 222 11.75 1.55 4.07
C GLY A 222 12.09 0.77 2.78
N ASP A 223 11.88 1.36 1.60
CA ASP A 223 12.16 0.77 0.28
C ASP A 223 13.55 1.20 -0.23
N ILE A 224 14.48 0.24 -0.32
CA ILE A 224 15.87 0.49 -0.74
C ILE A 224 15.96 0.91 -2.21
N ARG A 225 15.10 0.36 -3.07
CA ARG A 225 15.09 0.69 -4.51
C ARG A 225 14.69 2.16 -4.69
N SER A 226 13.66 2.59 -3.98
CA SER A 226 13.19 3.97 -3.98
C SER A 226 14.22 4.93 -3.39
N LEU A 227 14.93 4.52 -2.33
CA LEU A 227 16.05 5.27 -1.76
C LEU A 227 17.14 5.54 -2.82
N LEU A 228 17.63 4.49 -3.49
CA LEU A 228 18.69 4.57 -4.49
C LEU A 228 18.28 5.42 -5.69
N ASN A 229 17.06 5.23 -6.20
CA ASN A 229 16.54 6.03 -7.31
C ASN A 229 16.42 7.51 -6.95
N SER A 230 15.94 7.81 -5.73
CA SER A 230 15.81 9.19 -5.25
C SER A 230 17.17 9.86 -5.09
N ALA A 231 18.14 9.14 -4.53
CA ALA A 231 19.51 9.63 -4.36
C ALA A 231 20.21 9.84 -5.70
N GLN A 232 20.09 8.90 -6.64
CA GLN A 232 20.66 9.01 -7.98
C GLN A 232 20.05 10.20 -8.74
N GLY A 233 18.72 10.33 -8.71
CA GLY A 233 18.02 11.46 -9.33
C GLY A 233 18.50 12.80 -8.80
N LYS A 234 18.61 12.92 -7.47
CA LYS A 234 19.09 14.14 -6.81
C LYS A 234 20.53 14.48 -7.19
N VAL A 235 21.43 13.51 -7.20
CA VAL A 235 22.84 13.70 -7.59
C VAL A 235 23.00 14.07 -9.06
N ALA A 236 22.11 13.57 -9.93
CA ALA A 236 22.10 13.89 -11.36
C ALA A 236 21.55 15.31 -11.67
N GLY A 237 21.23 16.10 -10.64
CA GLY A 237 20.70 17.46 -10.81
C GLY A 237 19.20 17.51 -11.12
N TYR A 238 18.50 16.37 -11.08
CA TYR A 238 17.05 16.42 -11.00
C TYR A 238 16.69 16.95 -9.62
N ASN A 239 16.06 18.11 -9.58
CA ASN A 239 15.37 18.55 -8.38
C ASN A 239 14.26 17.54 -8.08
N VAL A 240 14.57 16.56 -7.24
CA VAL A 240 13.58 15.81 -6.45
C VAL A 240 12.81 16.78 -5.53
N MET A 241 13.31 18.02 -5.42
CA MET A 241 12.57 19.21 -5.02
C MET A 241 11.60 19.62 -6.14
N ARG A 242 10.46 18.91 -6.26
CA ARG A 242 9.25 19.71 -6.28
C ARG A 242 9.26 20.46 -4.96
N GLU A 243 9.32 21.79 -5.04
CA GLU A 243 9.10 22.70 -3.91
C GLU A 243 8.01 22.12 -3.02
N ASP A 244 8.35 21.95 -1.75
CA ASP A 244 7.46 21.63 -0.64
C ASP A 244 6.27 20.72 -0.94
N ILE A 245 6.48 19.41 -0.85
CA ILE A 245 5.42 18.56 -0.29
C ILE A 245 6.00 18.01 1.00
N PHE A 246 6.06 18.86 2.03
CA PHE A 246 5.84 18.34 3.36
C PHE A 246 4.44 17.73 3.29
N GLU A 247 4.38 16.41 3.24
CA GLU A 247 3.14 15.67 3.42
C GLU A 247 2.68 15.96 4.85
N ILE A 248 1.81 16.97 5.02
CA ILE A 248 1.29 17.39 6.32
C ILE A 248 0.09 16.50 6.62
N ASP A 249 -0.04 15.99 7.84
CA ASP A 249 -1.23 15.25 8.24
C ASP A 249 -2.52 16.08 8.01
N ILE A 250 -3.66 15.40 7.77
CA ILE A 250 -4.95 16.05 7.47
C ILE A 250 -5.39 17.00 8.60
N ALA A 251 -5.09 16.69 9.87
CA ALA A 251 -5.49 17.52 10.99
C ALA A 251 -4.73 18.86 11.00
N SER A 252 -3.42 18.81 10.82
CA SER A 252 -2.51 19.93 10.68
C SER A 252 -2.83 20.74 9.42
N ALA A 253 -3.17 20.09 8.31
CA ALA A 253 -3.62 20.77 7.10
C ALA A 253 -4.93 21.54 7.31
N ILE A 254 -5.93 20.94 7.98
CA ILE A 254 -7.21 21.59 8.26
C ILE A 254 -7.05 22.73 9.26
N ASN A 255 -6.28 22.52 10.33
CA ASN A 255 -5.97 23.56 11.31
C ASN A 255 -5.19 24.72 10.66
N GLY A 256 -4.21 24.41 9.81
CA GLY A 256 -3.46 25.39 9.02
C GLY A 256 -4.38 26.18 8.08
N TYR A 257 -5.26 25.49 7.36
CA TYR A 257 -6.27 26.11 6.49
C TYR A 257 -7.14 27.13 7.23
N PHE A 258 -7.72 26.75 8.39
CA PHE A 258 -8.58 27.65 9.16
C PHE A 258 -7.84 28.80 9.86
N SER A 259 -6.52 28.65 10.05
CA SER A 259 -5.67 29.67 10.68
C SER A 259 -4.97 30.59 9.68
N SER A 260 -4.99 30.26 8.38
CA SER A 260 -4.31 31.02 7.32
C SER A 260 -4.87 32.43 7.13
N ASN A 261 -4.02 33.37 6.74
CA ASN A 261 -4.42 34.76 6.51
C ASN A 261 -4.70 35.08 5.04
N SER A 262 -4.28 34.21 4.12
CA SER A 262 -4.54 34.36 2.68
C SER A 262 -5.17 33.12 2.05
N PRO A 263 -6.02 33.27 1.00
CA PRO A 263 -6.57 32.13 0.28
C PRO A 263 -5.50 31.22 -0.36
N GLN A 264 -4.38 31.80 -0.79
CA GLN A 264 -3.27 31.09 -1.42
C GLN A 264 -2.55 30.19 -0.41
N GLU A 265 -2.27 30.71 0.79
CA GLU A 265 -1.69 29.95 1.90
C GLU A 265 -2.65 28.84 2.35
N ALA A 266 -3.94 29.16 2.49
CA ALA A 266 -4.96 28.19 2.86
C ALA A 266 -5.04 27.03 1.85
N LYS A 267 -5.04 27.37 0.55
CA LYS A 267 -4.97 26.39 -0.53
C LYS A 267 -3.72 25.52 -0.42
N ALA A 268 -2.56 26.09 -0.10
CA ALA A 268 -1.33 25.33 0.07
C ALA A 268 -1.49 24.27 1.16
N PHE A 269 -2.05 24.60 2.33
CA PHE A 269 -2.30 23.58 3.35
C PHE A 269 -3.20 22.44 2.87
N LEU A 270 -4.24 22.74 2.09
CA LEU A 270 -5.11 21.71 1.51
C LEU A 270 -4.38 20.87 0.45
N SER A 271 -3.56 21.47 -0.41
CA SER A 271 -2.83 20.73 -1.45
C SER A 271 -1.72 19.83 -0.89
N HIS A 272 -1.15 20.20 0.25
CA HIS A 272 -0.06 19.47 0.92
C HIS A 272 -0.56 18.46 1.98
N ALA A 273 -1.87 18.36 2.20
CA ALA A 273 -2.45 17.38 3.10
C ALA A 273 -2.15 15.95 2.60
N ASP A 274 -1.28 15.22 3.28
CA ASP A 274 -1.11 13.78 3.12
C ASP A 274 -2.17 13.02 3.90
N ALA A 275 -2.66 11.98 3.26
CA ALA A 275 -3.68 11.09 3.75
C ALA A 275 -3.09 9.86 4.44
N THR A 276 -1.93 9.98 5.09
CA THR A 276 -1.45 8.97 6.03
C THR A 276 -2.10 9.19 7.39
N TYR A 277 -3.40 8.89 7.46
CA TYR A 277 -4.13 8.77 8.72
C TYR A 277 -4.07 7.30 9.20
N PRO A 278 -4.05 7.02 10.52
CA PRO A 278 -4.05 5.65 11.04
C PRO A 278 -5.28 4.80 10.67
N ASP A 279 -6.35 5.41 10.15
CA ASP A 279 -7.61 4.72 9.82
C ASP A 279 -8.42 5.40 8.68
N PRO A 280 -7.98 5.28 7.40
CA PRO A 280 -8.71 5.84 6.26
C PRO A 280 -10.05 5.10 6.10
N HIS A 281 -11.16 5.76 6.45
CA HIS A 281 -12.51 5.20 6.32
C HIS A 281 -12.86 4.85 4.88
N PHE A 282 -12.23 5.52 3.92
CA PHE A 282 -12.37 5.23 2.50
C PHE A 282 -10.98 4.91 1.92
N GLY A 283 -10.48 3.68 2.13
CA GLY A 283 -9.43 3.04 1.33
C GLY A 283 -8.12 3.81 1.09
N ILE A 284 -7.27 3.28 0.20
CA ILE A 284 -5.91 3.82 -0.05
C ILE A 284 -5.86 4.64 -1.36
N SER A 285 -6.91 4.58 -2.19
CA SER A 285 -6.94 5.22 -3.52
C SER A 285 -7.02 6.75 -3.44
N SER A 286 -6.53 7.43 -4.48
CA SER A 286 -6.51 8.91 -4.52
C SER A 286 -7.91 9.56 -4.52
N ASP A 287 -8.94 8.86 -4.99
CA ASP A 287 -10.34 9.30 -4.90
C ASP A 287 -10.82 9.29 -3.45
N ALA A 288 -10.56 8.17 -2.78
CA ALA A 288 -11.10 7.88 -1.47
C ALA A 288 -10.45 8.78 -0.39
N ARG A 289 -9.16 9.12 -0.57
CA ARG A 289 -8.44 10.15 0.21
C ARG A 289 -9.04 11.56 0.11
N ARG A 290 -9.61 11.95 -1.05
CA ARG A 290 -10.22 13.29 -1.19
C ARG A 290 -11.61 13.35 -0.57
N LYS A 291 -12.36 12.25 -0.62
CA LYS A 291 -13.62 12.12 0.15
C LYS A 291 -13.35 12.24 1.65
N ASP A 292 -12.28 11.62 2.14
CA ASP A 292 -11.83 11.80 3.53
C ASP A 292 -11.55 13.26 3.88
N LYS A 293 -10.86 14.01 3.00
CA LYS A 293 -10.63 15.46 3.21
C LYS A 293 -11.94 16.25 3.33
N ILE A 294 -12.90 15.99 2.44
CA ILE A 294 -14.22 16.64 2.47
C ILE A 294 -14.95 16.30 3.78
N ASN A 295 -14.94 15.03 4.19
CA ASN A 295 -15.56 14.57 5.43
C ASN A 295 -14.89 15.18 6.69
N ALA A 296 -13.57 15.34 6.66
CA ALA A 296 -12.83 15.97 7.74
C ALA A 296 -13.16 17.46 7.86
N LEU A 297 -13.27 18.18 6.73
CA LEU A 297 -13.74 19.57 6.70
C LEU A 297 -15.18 19.67 7.22
N PHE A 298 -16.08 18.80 6.76
CA PHE A 298 -17.46 18.71 7.22
C PHE A 298 -17.54 18.51 8.75
N SER A 299 -16.83 17.51 9.27
CA SER A 299 -16.82 17.18 10.70
C SER A 299 -16.27 18.34 11.55
N SER A 300 -15.22 19.00 11.06
CA SER A 300 -14.63 20.17 11.71
C SER A 300 -15.60 21.35 11.76
N ILE A 301 -16.34 21.61 10.68
CA ILE A 301 -17.33 22.70 10.60
C ILE A 301 -18.53 22.41 11.50
N VAL A 302 -19.13 21.22 11.40
CA VAL A 302 -20.36 20.87 12.15
C VAL A 302 -20.11 20.81 13.66
N SER A 303 -18.91 20.38 14.07
CA SER A 303 -18.56 20.33 15.49
C SER A 303 -18.10 21.69 16.06
N SER A 304 -17.89 22.69 15.21
CA SER A 304 -17.47 24.02 15.64
C SER A 304 -18.65 24.84 16.19
N ARG A 305 -18.36 25.72 17.15
CA ARG A 305 -19.36 26.62 17.77
C ARG A 305 -19.48 27.91 16.96
N ILE A 306 -20.04 27.82 15.75
CA ILE A 306 -20.22 28.95 14.83
C ILE A 306 -21.70 29.31 14.66
N SER A 307 -22.01 30.49 14.11
CA SER A 307 -23.38 30.87 13.81
C SER A 307 -23.98 29.98 12.72
N TYR A 308 -25.29 29.73 12.80
CA TYR A 308 -26.01 28.89 11.84
C TYR A 308 -25.92 29.42 10.41
N ASP A 309 -25.93 30.74 10.21
CA ASP A 309 -25.77 31.32 8.87
C ASP A 309 -24.40 31.03 8.26
N SER A 310 -23.33 31.15 9.05
CA SER A 310 -21.97 30.82 8.58
C SER A 310 -21.82 29.33 8.35
N MET A 311 -22.40 28.50 9.22
CA MET A 311 -22.41 27.05 9.04
C MET A 311 -23.11 26.65 7.74
N ALA A 312 -24.31 27.20 7.49
CA ALA A 312 -25.08 26.93 6.28
C ALA A 312 -24.31 27.33 5.02
N ALA A 313 -23.67 28.50 5.01
CA ALA A 313 -22.85 28.95 3.89
C ALA A 313 -21.65 28.02 3.60
N LEU A 314 -20.97 27.56 4.65
CA LEU A 314 -19.84 26.62 4.52
C LEU A 314 -20.30 25.23 4.04
N LEU A 315 -21.43 24.74 4.56
CA LEU A 315 -22.00 23.45 4.17
C LEU A 315 -22.55 23.45 2.74
N ASP A 316 -23.10 24.56 2.25
CA ASP A 316 -23.53 24.69 0.85
C ASP A 316 -22.36 24.53 -0.12
N VAL A 317 -21.20 25.14 0.20
CA VAL A 317 -19.98 24.97 -0.57
C VAL A 317 -19.53 23.50 -0.55
N LEU A 318 -19.46 22.86 0.62
CA LEU A 318 -19.08 21.45 0.72
C LEU A 318 -20.05 20.52 -0.02
N SER A 319 -21.36 20.80 0.01
CA SER A 319 -22.35 20.03 -0.74
C SER A 319 -22.11 20.09 -2.24
N LYS A 320 -21.79 21.28 -2.78
CA LYS A 320 -21.48 21.45 -4.20
C LYS A 320 -20.19 20.70 -4.58
N VAL A 321 -19.18 20.76 -3.72
CA VAL A 321 -17.91 20.04 -3.88
C VAL A 321 -18.14 18.53 -3.92
N ASP A 322 -18.95 17.97 -3.01
CA ASP A 322 -19.28 16.55 -2.97
C ASP A 322 -19.99 16.07 -4.25
N ILE A 323 -20.97 16.84 -4.74
CA ILE A 323 -21.66 16.56 -6.01
C ILE A 323 -20.66 16.52 -7.18
N ILE A 324 -19.69 17.45 -7.22
CA ILE A 324 -18.65 17.49 -8.26
C ILE A 324 -17.79 16.24 -8.19
N VAL A 325 -17.32 15.84 -7.00
CA VAL A 325 -16.53 14.61 -6.82
C VAL A 325 -17.31 13.37 -7.25
N GLY A 326 -18.58 13.28 -6.87
CA GLY A 326 -19.48 12.20 -7.31
C GLY A 326 -19.57 12.10 -8.82
N ARG A 327 -19.79 13.23 -9.52
CA ARG A 327 -19.85 13.27 -11.00
C ARG A 327 -18.52 12.90 -11.66
N ILE A 328 -17.40 13.36 -11.11
CA ILE A 328 -16.06 13.01 -11.60
C ILE A 328 -15.85 11.50 -11.55
N GLY A 329 -16.22 10.86 -10.44
CA GLY A 329 -16.10 9.42 -10.26
C GLY A 329 -16.96 8.63 -11.25
N GLN A 330 -18.22 9.02 -11.41
CA GLN A 330 -19.15 8.38 -12.37
C GLN A 330 -18.65 8.49 -13.83
N ASN A 331 -18.14 9.65 -14.21
CA ASN A 331 -17.67 9.91 -15.57
C ASN A 331 -16.21 9.50 -15.84
N ARG A 332 -15.50 8.98 -14.83
CA ARG A 332 -14.06 8.63 -14.87
C ARG A 332 -13.15 9.79 -15.30
N GLN A 333 -13.56 11.04 -15.04
CA GLN A 333 -12.84 12.26 -15.46
C GLN A 333 -11.85 12.74 -14.38
N TRP A 334 -10.91 11.87 -14.01
CA TRP A 334 -10.01 12.11 -12.87
C TRP A 334 -9.12 13.35 -12.99
N SER A 335 -8.91 13.86 -14.22
CA SER A 335 -8.16 15.08 -14.48
C SER A 335 -8.78 16.33 -13.84
N LEU A 336 -10.09 16.32 -13.56
CA LEU A 336 -10.81 17.45 -12.96
C LEU A 336 -10.55 17.59 -11.46
N LEU A 337 -9.99 16.57 -10.82
CA LEU A 337 -9.72 16.59 -9.38
C LEU A 337 -8.68 17.65 -8.99
N LYS A 338 -7.82 18.07 -9.92
CA LYS A 338 -6.82 19.13 -9.69
C LYS A 338 -7.45 20.50 -9.39
N TYR A 339 -8.73 20.67 -9.69
CA TYR A 339 -9.46 21.91 -9.41
C TYR A 339 -10.15 21.90 -8.05
N LEU A 340 -10.25 20.75 -7.40
CA LEU A 340 -11.03 20.58 -6.16
C LEU A 340 -10.50 21.45 -5.02
N ASP A 341 -9.18 21.42 -4.80
CA ASP A 341 -8.55 22.19 -3.72
C ASP A 341 -8.74 23.70 -3.93
N ASN A 342 -8.82 24.18 -5.19
CA ASN A 342 -9.18 25.57 -5.45
C ASN A 342 -10.62 25.85 -5.02
N ILE A 343 -11.58 25.03 -5.45
CA ILE A 343 -13.00 25.25 -5.15
C ILE A 343 -13.22 25.26 -3.63
N ILE A 344 -12.63 24.30 -2.91
CA ILE A 344 -12.70 24.23 -1.45
C ILE A 344 -12.02 25.44 -0.84
N ALA A 345 -10.77 25.73 -1.23
CA ALA A 345 -9.99 26.77 -0.60
C ALA A 345 -10.67 28.13 -0.71
N TYR A 346 -11.06 28.53 -1.92
CA TYR A 346 -11.69 29.84 -2.15
C TYR A 346 -13.16 29.88 -1.68
N GLY A 347 -13.90 28.78 -1.82
CA GLY A 347 -15.32 28.74 -1.44
C GLY A 347 -15.54 28.82 0.08
N LEU A 348 -14.67 28.19 0.87
CA LEU A 348 -14.78 28.19 2.32
C LEU A 348 -14.06 29.38 3.00
N PHE A 349 -13.15 30.06 2.30
CA PHE A 349 -12.20 30.98 2.94
C PHE A 349 -12.89 32.09 3.72
N GLU A 350 -13.69 32.91 3.04
CA GLU A 350 -14.33 34.11 3.59
C GLU A 350 -15.23 33.79 4.80
N ASN A 351 -16.10 32.79 4.66
CA ASN A 351 -17.08 32.43 5.69
C ASN A 351 -16.47 31.66 6.89
N SER A 352 -15.22 31.21 6.78
CA SER A 352 -14.54 30.45 7.84
C SER A 352 -13.57 31.27 8.70
N ARG A 353 -13.23 32.50 8.29
CA ARG A 353 -12.22 33.32 9.01
C ARG A 353 -12.70 33.76 10.39
N ASN A 354 -11.80 33.72 11.37
CA ASN A 354 -12.02 34.18 12.75
C ASN A 354 -13.19 33.48 13.47
N LYS A 355 -13.53 32.26 13.05
CA LYS A 355 -14.62 31.45 13.62
C LYS A 355 -14.17 30.37 14.60
N GLY A 356 -12.86 30.24 14.84
CA GLY A 356 -12.29 29.26 15.79
C GLY A 356 -12.53 27.79 15.40
N ILE A 357 -12.71 27.51 14.12
CA ILE A 357 -12.90 26.15 13.60
C ILE A 357 -11.59 25.39 13.73
N LYS A 358 -11.65 24.21 14.35
CA LYS A 358 -10.51 23.31 14.53
C LYS A 358 -10.84 21.94 13.97
N TYR A 359 -9.80 21.21 13.59
CA TYR A 359 -9.92 19.84 13.14
C TYR A 359 -10.68 19.01 14.18
N ASN A 360 -11.69 18.31 13.69
CA ASN A 360 -12.34 17.24 14.43
C ASN A 360 -12.55 16.06 13.47
N GLN A 361 -12.01 14.90 13.87
CA GLN A 361 -12.15 13.67 13.13
C GLN A 361 -13.61 13.25 12.98
N TYR A 362 -14.44 13.62 13.95
CA TYR A 362 -15.80 13.13 14.04
C TYR A 362 -16.81 14.27 14.09
N SER A 363 -17.90 14.13 13.32
CA SER A 363 -19.00 15.11 13.28
C SER A 363 -19.81 15.18 14.58
N MET A 364 -19.65 14.18 15.46
CA MET A 364 -20.34 14.08 16.75
C MET A 364 -19.32 13.84 17.87
N ILE A 365 -19.70 14.17 19.11
CA ILE A 365 -18.84 13.94 20.28
C ILE A 365 -18.79 12.42 20.56
N TRP A 366 -17.63 11.90 20.95
CA TRP A 366 -17.40 10.47 21.24
C TRP A 366 -18.47 9.82 22.14
N PRO A 367 -18.99 10.45 23.22
CA PRO A 367 -20.04 9.87 24.05
C PRO A 367 -21.36 9.60 23.33
N VAL A 368 -21.62 10.26 22.20
CA VAL A 368 -22.81 10.02 21.35
C VAL A 368 -22.53 8.95 20.31
N MET A 369 -21.38 9.01 19.63
CA MET A 369 -21.05 8.05 18.57
C MET A 369 -20.69 6.66 19.09
N ALA A 370 -19.89 6.56 20.15
CA ALA A 370 -19.41 5.27 20.61
C ALA A 370 -20.57 4.30 20.91
N PRO A 371 -21.67 4.72 21.57
CA PRO A 371 -22.87 3.89 21.69
C PRO A 371 -23.51 3.52 20.34
N ILE A 372 -23.59 4.46 19.39
CA ILE A 372 -24.16 4.22 18.05
C ILE A 372 -23.33 3.18 17.29
N PHE A 373 -22.01 3.29 17.30
CA PHE A 373 -21.10 2.36 16.64
C PHE A 373 -21.11 0.98 17.30
N ALA A 374 -21.03 0.92 18.63
CA ALA A 374 -21.12 -0.33 19.36
C ALA A 374 -22.45 -1.05 19.07
N ARG A 375 -23.56 -0.31 19.04
CA ARG A 375 -24.88 -0.82 18.67
C ARG A 375 -24.94 -1.28 17.21
N GLY A 376 -24.40 -0.49 16.28
CA GLY A 376 -24.37 -0.85 14.86
C GLY A 376 -23.60 -2.14 14.62
N GLN A 377 -22.45 -2.30 15.27
CA GLN A 377 -21.61 -3.49 15.13
C GLN A 377 -22.28 -4.75 15.70
N SER A 378 -22.94 -4.65 16.86
CA SER A 378 -23.67 -5.79 17.43
C SER A 378 -24.89 -6.20 16.60
N MET A 379 -25.55 -5.24 15.94
CA MET A 379 -26.76 -5.49 15.16
C MET A 379 -26.49 -5.87 13.69
N LYS A 380 -25.26 -5.71 13.20
CA LYS A 380 -24.95 -5.82 11.77
C LYS A 380 -25.30 -7.18 11.17
N ASN A 381 -24.91 -8.26 11.83
CA ASN A 381 -25.18 -9.63 11.36
C ASN A 381 -26.67 -9.96 11.50
N LEU A 382 -27.27 -9.67 12.65
CA LEU A 382 -28.69 -9.85 12.91
C LEU A 382 -29.58 -9.15 11.86
N ILE A 383 -29.30 -7.88 11.54
CA ILE A 383 -30.04 -7.14 10.51
C ILE A 383 -29.84 -7.78 9.13
N SER A 384 -28.63 -8.29 8.84
CA SER A 384 -28.36 -8.99 7.58
C SER A 384 -29.24 -10.21 7.42
N ASP A 385 -29.28 -11.07 8.44
CA ASP A 385 -29.97 -12.35 8.42
C ASP A 385 -31.49 -12.18 8.42
N LEU A 386 -32.00 -11.25 9.24
CA LEU A 386 -33.42 -10.96 9.29
C LEU A 386 -33.93 -10.22 8.04
N ALA A 387 -33.12 -9.33 7.45
CA ALA A 387 -33.50 -8.68 6.20
C ALA A 387 -33.61 -9.68 5.05
N GLU A 388 -32.72 -10.69 4.99
CA GLU A 388 -32.78 -11.77 4.02
C GLU A 388 -34.05 -12.60 4.18
N LYS A 389 -34.38 -13.00 5.41
CA LYS A 389 -35.62 -13.74 5.73
C LYS A 389 -36.89 -12.93 5.45
N ALA A 390 -36.85 -11.61 5.63
CA ALA A 390 -37.95 -10.71 5.33
C ALA A 390 -38.02 -10.31 3.85
N HIS A 391 -37.07 -10.74 3.02
CA HIS A 391 -36.93 -10.32 1.61
C HIS A 391 -36.89 -8.80 1.42
N THR A 392 -36.16 -8.09 2.29
CA THR A 392 -36.00 -6.63 2.23
C THR A 392 -34.54 -6.20 2.26
N SER A 393 -34.26 -4.93 1.98
CA SER A 393 -32.91 -4.41 2.16
C SER A 393 -32.56 -4.25 3.64
N LYS A 394 -31.27 -4.41 3.99
CA LYS A 394 -30.76 -4.21 5.36
C LYS A 394 -31.13 -2.84 5.93
N SER A 395 -31.14 -1.81 5.08
CA SER A 395 -31.50 -0.45 5.45
C SER A 395 -32.98 -0.34 5.84
N ILE A 396 -33.88 -0.87 5.01
CA ILE A 396 -35.33 -0.86 5.28
C ILE A 396 -35.64 -1.71 6.52
N PHE A 397 -35.02 -2.89 6.64
CA PHE A 397 -35.19 -3.73 7.82
C PHE A 397 -34.77 -3.02 9.10
N GLY A 398 -33.54 -2.49 9.13
CA GLY A 398 -33.01 -1.84 10.33
C GLY A 398 -33.74 -0.56 10.72
N SER A 399 -34.21 0.23 9.76
CA SER A 399 -34.86 1.52 10.03
C SER A 399 -36.37 1.43 10.27
N VAL A 400 -37.06 0.53 9.56
CA VAL A 400 -38.52 0.42 9.60
C VAL A 400 -38.97 -0.78 10.41
N TYR A 401 -38.55 -2.00 10.03
CA TYR A 401 -39.12 -3.22 10.60
C TYR A 401 -38.59 -3.54 12.01
N LEU A 402 -37.29 -3.35 12.23
CA LEU A 402 -36.63 -3.71 13.48
C LEU A 402 -37.24 -3.02 14.72
N PRO A 403 -37.53 -1.70 14.73
CA PRO A 403 -38.22 -1.06 15.86
C PRO A 403 -39.56 -1.71 16.21
N TYR A 404 -40.37 -2.08 15.21
CA TYR A 404 -41.65 -2.76 15.44
C TYR A 404 -41.45 -4.18 15.93
N LEU A 405 -40.51 -4.92 15.36
CA LEU A 405 -40.18 -6.28 15.81
C LEU A 405 -39.81 -6.29 17.29
N ILE A 406 -38.90 -5.40 17.71
CA ILE A 406 -38.50 -5.26 19.11
C ILE A 406 -39.70 -4.92 20.00
N GLN A 407 -40.58 -4.02 19.56
CA GLN A 407 -41.77 -3.66 20.32
C GLN A 407 -42.74 -4.84 20.47
N ILE A 408 -42.97 -5.60 19.41
CA ILE A 408 -43.81 -6.82 19.43
C ILE A 408 -43.24 -7.85 20.41
N MET A 409 -41.93 -8.09 20.36
CA MET A 409 -41.26 -9.03 21.28
C MET A 409 -41.41 -8.60 22.75
N ILE A 410 -41.32 -7.31 23.05
CA ILE A 410 -41.51 -6.78 24.42
C ILE A 410 -42.96 -7.00 24.88
N ASP A 411 -43.93 -6.66 24.03
CA ASP A 411 -45.34 -6.72 24.41
C ASP A 411 -45.83 -8.17 24.59
N ASN A 412 -45.29 -9.11 23.80
CA ASN A 412 -45.58 -10.55 23.91
C ASN A 412 -44.70 -11.28 24.93
N LYS A 413 -43.70 -10.61 25.55
CA LYS A 413 -42.73 -11.21 26.48
C LYS A 413 -41.97 -12.40 25.86
N GLU A 414 -41.63 -12.29 24.58
CA GLU A 414 -40.83 -13.29 23.86
C GLU A 414 -39.41 -13.38 24.44
N ASP A 415 -38.87 -14.59 24.54
CA ASP A 415 -37.46 -14.80 24.90
C ASP A 415 -36.55 -14.53 23.69
N PRO A 416 -35.64 -13.54 23.75
CA PRO A 416 -34.73 -13.21 22.64
C PRO A 416 -33.84 -14.38 22.21
N GLU A 417 -33.41 -15.22 23.16
CA GLU A 417 -32.55 -16.37 22.86
C GLU A 417 -33.33 -17.48 22.14
N GLU A 418 -34.53 -17.79 22.63
CA GLU A 418 -35.42 -18.75 21.98
C GLU A 418 -35.80 -18.28 20.57
N PHE A 419 -36.14 -17.00 20.39
CA PHE A 419 -36.44 -16.41 19.09
C PHE A 419 -35.27 -16.54 18.11
N ALA A 420 -34.05 -16.26 18.57
CA ALA A 420 -32.85 -16.43 17.76
C ALA A 420 -32.62 -17.89 17.35
N ARG A 421 -32.85 -18.85 18.24
CA ARG A 421 -32.73 -20.29 17.94
C ARG A 421 -33.78 -20.76 16.93
N ILE A 422 -35.05 -20.35 17.09
CA ILE A 422 -36.13 -20.71 16.16
C ILE A 422 -35.80 -20.23 14.75
N LEU A 423 -35.23 -19.03 14.64
CA LEU A 423 -34.82 -18.45 13.36
C LEU A 423 -33.42 -18.88 12.92
N ASN A 424 -32.75 -19.80 13.61
CA ASN A 424 -31.40 -20.27 13.29
C ASN A 424 -30.40 -19.11 13.07
N LEU A 425 -30.47 -18.11 13.95
CA LEU A 425 -29.56 -16.96 13.98
C LEU A 425 -28.33 -17.29 14.84
N ASP A 426 -27.24 -16.53 14.63
CA ASP A 426 -26.02 -16.63 15.43
C ASP A 426 -26.32 -16.47 16.94
N GLU A 427 -25.55 -17.11 17.81
CA GLU A 427 -25.74 -17.07 19.27
C GLU A 427 -25.66 -15.63 19.81
N LYS A 428 -24.81 -14.80 19.18
CA LYS A 428 -24.69 -13.37 19.48
C LYS A 428 -25.92 -12.54 19.10
N ALA A 429 -26.80 -13.08 18.26
CA ALA A 429 -28.02 -12.40 17.83
C ALA A 429 -29.05 -12.31 18.96
N GLY A 430 -29.17 -13.36 19.78
CA GLY A 430 -30.04 -13.37 20.96
C GLY A 430 -29.64 -12.30 21.97
N GLU A 431 -28.35 -12.20 22.30
CA GLU A 431 -27.82 -11.14 23.18
C GLU A 431 -28.08 -9.73 22.64
N ALA A 432 -27.96 -9.55 21.32
CA ALA A 432 -28.20 -8.27 20.68
C ALA A 432 -29.67 -7.85 20.76
N LEU A 433 -30.59 -8.79 20.51
CA LEU A 433 -32.04 -8.58 20.67
C LEU A 433 -32.41 -8.26 22.13
N ALA A 434 -31.86 -9.01 23.10
CA ALA A 434 -32.09 -8.78 24.52
C ALA A 434 -31.68 -7.35 24.94
N LYS A 435 -30.48 -6.91 24.53
CA LYS A 435 -29.98 -5.55 24.79
C LYS A 435 -30.89 -4.47 24.19
N GLU A 436 -31.46 -4.70 23.01
CA GLU A 436 -32.39 -3.77 22.36
C GLU A 436 -33.76 -3.72 23.02
N MET A 437 -34.26 -4.86 23.49
CA MET A 437 -35.49 -4.94 24.25
C MET A 437 -35.37 -4.20 25.59
N GLU A 438 -34.28 -4.39 26.33
CA GLU A 438 -34.01 -3.64 27.56
C GLU A 438 -33.95 -2.13 27.34
N ARG A 439 -33.25 -1.68 26.30
CA ARG A 439 -33.11 -0.25 25.97
C ARG A 439 -34.44 0.41 25.64
N THR A 440 -35.29 -0.30 24.90
CA THR A 440 -36.61 0.19 24.50
C THR A 440 -37.58 0.18 25.68
N GLY A 441 -37.52 -0.87 26.51
CA GLY A 441 -38.31 -0.98 27.75
C GLY A 441 -37.97 0.09 28.79
N ARG A 442 -36.70 0.47 28.94
CA ARG A 442 -36.27 1.53 29.89
C ARG A 442 -36.81 2.93 29.56
N LYS A 443 -37.20 3.22 28.31
CA LYS A 443 -37.80 4.52 27.94
C LYS A 443 -39.25 4.69 28.39
N LYS A 444 -39.91 3.63 28.87
CA LYS A 444 -41.31 3.65 29.37
C LYS A 444 -41.41 3.85 30.90
N ARG A 445 -40.29 3.79 31.64
CA ARG A 445 -40.21 4.15 33.07
C ARG A 445 -39.65 5.55 33.20
#